data_AF-A0A375IRB8-F1
#
_entry.id   AF-A0A375IRB8-F1
#
_cell.length_a   1.000
_cell.length_b   1.000
_cell.length_c   1.000
_cell.angle_alpha   90.00
_cell.angle_beta   90.00
_cell.angle_gamma   90.00
#
_symmetry.space_group_name_H-M   'P 1'
#
loop_
_entity.id
_entity.type
_entity.pdbx_description
1 polymer ?
#
loop_
_entity_poly.entity_id
_entity_poly.type
_entity_poly.pdbx_seq_one_letter_code
_entity_poly.pdbx_strand_id
1 'polypeptide(L)' 'MARTLSRLLGKCPNVLYVSSGALLYEQVLALHMEGVVGKRRGSSYIGGSSPDRIKIKRPGATPAERFNRREM' A
#
# COMPACT_ATOMS: atom_id res chain seq x y z
N MET A 1 -10.46 -17.81 8.20
CA MET A 1 -10.69 -16.37 7.89
C MET A 1 -10.37 -15.96 6.45
N ALA A 2 -9.27 -16.38 5.82
CA ALA A 2 -8.87 -15.90 4.47
C ALA A 2 -9.89 -16.18 3.33
N ARG A 3 -10.59 -17.34 3.36
CA ARG A 3 -11.59 -17.70 2.34
C ARG A 3 -12.79 -16.76 2.28
N THR A 4 -13.22 -16.21 3.42
CA THR A 4 -14.40 -15.34 3.48
C THR A 4 -14.13 -13.97 2.87
N LEU A 5 -12.93 -13.41 3.10
CA LEU A 5 -12.54 -12.11 2.55
C LEU A 5 -12.32 -12.15 1.04
N SER A 6 -11.59 -13.16 0.54
CA SER A 6 -11.39 -13.34 -0.91
C SER A 6 -12.72 -13.45 -1.66
N ARG A 7 -13.69 -14.19 -1.11
CA ARG A 7 -15.05 -14.32 -1.68
C ARG A 7 -15.84 -13.01 -1.67
N LEU A 8 -15.69 -12.18 -0.63
CA LEU A 8 -16.33 -10.87 -0.56
C LEU A 8 -15.72 -9.91 -1.58
N LEU A 9 -14.39 -9.85 -1.65
CA LEU A 9 -13.68 -8.93 -2.55
C LEU A 9 -13.77 -9.34 -4.02
N GLY A 10 -13.91 -10.63 -4.34
CA GLY A 10 -14.12 -11.09 -5.71
C GLY A 10 -15.42 -10.60 -6.36
N LYS A 11 -16.34 -10.00 -5.58
CA LYS A 11 -17.54 -9.33 -6.10
C LYS A 11 -17.33 -7.85 -6.42
N CYS A 12 -16.19 -7.29 -6.05
CA CYS A 12 -15.85 -5.89 -6.28
C CYS A 12 -14.99 -5.81 -7.55
N PRO A 13 -15.52 -5.26 -8.67
CA PRO A 13 -14.84 -5.30 -9.97
C PRO A 13 -13.49 -4.56 -9.97
N ASN A 14 -13.32 -3.60 -9.05
CA ASN A 14 -12.12 -2.76 -8.94
C ASN A 14 -11.20 -3.18 -7.77
N VAL A 15 -11.40 -4.36 -7.17
CA VAL A 15 -10.58 -4.84 -6.06
C VAL A 15 -10.03 -6.23 -6.37
N LEU A 16 -8.70 -6.31 -6.53
CA LEU A 16 -7.99 -7.57 -6.67
C LEU A 16 -7.51 -8.05 -5.30
N TYR A 17 -7.97 -9.22 -4.85
CA TYR A 17 -7.41 -9.88 -3.67
C TYR A 17 -6.13 -10.62 -4.06
N VAL A 18 -5.01 -10.25 -3.44
CA VAL A 18 -3.71 -10.91 -3.64
C VAL A 18 -3.30 -11.59 -2.34
N SER A 19 -2.97 -12.88 -2.40
CA SER A 19 -2.55 -13.66 -1.22
C SER A 19 -1.07 -13.44 -0.84
N SER A 20 -0.29 -12.83 -1.73
CA SER A 20 1.13 -12.53 -1.56
C SER A 20 1.40 -11.04 -1.77
N GLY A 21 2.10 -10.43 -0.82
CA GLY A 21 2.57 -9.05 -0.95
C GLY A 21 3.59 -8.86 -2.07
N ALA A 22 4.36 -9.90 -2.41
CA ALA A 22 5.35 -9.84 -3.49
C ALA A 22 4.67 -9.71 -4.86
N LEU A 23 3.63 -10.52 -5.13
CA LEU A 23 2.85 -10.43 -6.38
C LEU A 23 2.16 -9.08 -6.53
N LEU A 24 1.63 -8.53 -5.43
CA LEU A 24 1.08 -7.17 -5.45
C LEU A 24 2.15 -6.13 -5.81
N TYR A 25 3.35 -6.26 -5.24
CA TYR A 25 4.43 -5.32 -5.48
C TYR A 25 4.93 -5.36 -6.93
N GLU A 26 5.03 -6.55 -7.54
CA GLU A 26 5.34 -6.68 -8.97
C GLU A 26 4.35 -5.92 -9.86
N GLN A 27 3.04 -6.00 -9.56
CA GLN A 27 2.02 -5.24 -10.30
C GLN A 27 2.15 -3.74 -10.09
N VAL A 28 2.48 -3.30 -8.87
CA VAL A 28 2.79 -1.89 -8.59
C VAL A 28 3.96 -1.37 -9.43
N LEU A 29 5.00 -2.18 -9.61
CA LEU A 29 6.11 -1.83 -10.48
C LEU A 29 5.69 -1.76 -11.94
N ALA A 30 4.96 -2.76 -12.44
CA ALA A 30 4.48 -2.82 -13.83
C ALA A 30 3.58 -1.62 -14.19
N LEU A 31 2.72 -1.20 -13.25
CA LEU A 31 1.82 -0.07 -13.41
C LEU A 31 2.49 1.29 -13.14
N HIS A 32 3.80 1.32 -12.88
CA HIS A 32 4.56 2.54 -12.58
C HIS A 32 4.00 3.34 -11.39
N MET A 33 3.33 2.65 -10.46
CA MET A 33 2.77 3.24 -9.26
C MET A 33 3.89 3.60 -8.27
N GLU A 34 3.60 4.49 -7.32
CA GLU A 34 4.62 4.97 -6.38
C GLU A 34 5.12 3.87 -5.42
N GLY A 35 4.24 2.92 -5.06
CA GLY A 35 4.52 1.90 -4.06
C GLY A 35 3.26 1.29 -3.46
N VAL A 36 3.43 0.53 -2.38
CA VAL A 36 2.36 -0.06 -1.58
C VAL A 36 2.42 0.40 -0.12
N VAL A 37 1.30 0.30 0.58
CA VAL A 37 1.24 0.49 2.03
C VAL A 37 0.81 -0.81 2.69
N GLY A 38 1.69 -1.43 3.47
CA GLY A 38 1.36 -2.54 4.34
C GLY A 38 0.68 -2.04 5.62
N LYS A 39 -0.41 -2.68 6.03
CA LYS A 39 -1.11 -2.38 7.28
C LYS A 39 -1.19 -3.62 8.16
N ARG A 40 -0.92 -3.50 9.47
CA ARG A 40 -1.13 -4.60 10.41
C ARG A 40 -2.63 -4.94 10.46
N ARG A 41 -2.97 -6.22 10.30
CA ARG A 41 -4.36 -6.66 10.38
C ARG A 41 -4.90 -6.41 11.80
N GLY A 42 -6.04 -5.73 11.89
CA GLY A 42 -6.71 -5.43 13.16
C GLY A 42 -6.16 -4.23 13.93
N SER A 43 -5.17 -3.50 13.39
CA SER A 43 -4.72 -2.25 14.02
C SER A 43 -5.80 -1.18 13.93
N SER A 44 -6.06 -0.49 15.04
CA SER A 44 -6.91 0.70 15.05
C SER A 44 -6.29 1.84 14.24
N TYR A 45 -7.14 2.72 13.71
CA TYR A 45 -6.65 3.92 13.04
C TYR A 45 -6.09 4.91 14.07
N ILE A 46 -4.86 5.38 13.81
CA ILE A 46 -4.20 6.44 14.59
C ILE A 46 -3.84 7.56 13.61
N GLY A 47 -4.09 8.81 13.98
CA GLY A 47 -3.63 9.97 13.19
C GLY A 47 -2.11 10.10 13.20
N GLY A 48 -1.50 10.57 12.11
CA GLY A 48 -0.04 10.77 12.03
C GLY A 48 0.76 9.50 11.68
N SER A 49 2.02 9.44 12.12
CA SER A 49 2.88 8.27 11.87
C SER A 49 2.47 7.08 12.73
N SER A 50 2.55 5.86 12.19
CA SER A 50 2.24 4.64 12.94
C SER A 50 3.14 3.50 12.47
N PRO A 51 3.72 2.71 13.39
CA PRO A 51 4.53 1.55 13.03
C PRO A 51 3.71 0.43 12.36
N ASP A 52 2.37 0.47 12.49
CA ASP A 52 1.47 -0.48 11.85
C ASP A 52 1.21 -0.16 10.38
N ARG A 53 1.77 0.94 9.86
CA ARG A 53 1.67 1.36 8.46
C ARG A 53 3.06 1.53 7.86
N ILE A 54 3.45 0.59 7.03
CA ILE A 54 4.77 0.61 6.37
C ILE A 54 4.57 0.99 4.91
N LYS A 55 5.23 2.05 4.47
CA LYS A 55 5.28 2.44 3.04
C LYS A 55 6.46 1.72 2.39
N ILE A 56 6.20 0.99 1.31
CA ILE A 56 7.23 0.35 0.48
C ILE A 56 7.16 1.03 -0.87
N LYS A 57 8.18 1.81 -1.21
CA LYS A 57 8.21 2.64 -2.42
C LYS A 57 9.04 1.95 -3.50
N ARG A 58 8.68 2.16 -4.77
CA ARG A 58 9.50 1.68 -5.89
C ARG A 58 10.88 2.36 -5.90
N PRO A 59 11.93 1.71 -6.43
CA PRO A 59 13.18 2.39 -6.72
C PRO A 59 12.95 3.64 -7.60
N GLY A 60 13.60 4.75 -7.26
CA GLY A 60 13.42 6.03 -7.96
C GLY A 60 12.10 6.76 -7.66
N ALA A 61 11.27 6.27 -6.73
CA ALA A 61 10.12 7.02 -6.26
C ALA A 61 10.55 8.37 -5.65
N THR A 62 9.78 9.42 -5.91
CA THR A 62 10.06 10.74 -5.35
C THR A 62 9.95 10.71 -3.82
N PRO A 63 11.00 11.11 -3.07
CA PRO A 63 10.92 11.23 -1.62
C PRO A 63 9.92 12.30 -1.21
N ALA A 64 9.25 12.09 -0.07
CA ALA A 64 8.28 13.05 0.48
C ALA A 64 8.89 14.44 0.73
N GLU A 65 10.18 14.49 1.03
CA GLU A 65 10.95 15.71 1.32
C GLU A 65 11.10 16.65 0.12
N ARG A 66 10.86 16.18 -1.12
CA ARG A 66 10.96 17.00 -2.34
C ARG A 66 9.95 18.16 -2.37
N PHE A 67 8.89 18.08 -1.56
CA PHE A 67 7.87 19.13 -1.43
C PHE A 67 8.11 20.10 -0.28
N ASN A 68 9.20 19.94 0.49
CA ASN A 68 9.62 20.96 1.44
C ASN A 68 10.16 22.15 0.64
N ARG A 69 9.27 23.09 0.30
CA ARG A 69 9.67 24.46 -0.05
C ARG A 69 10.33 25.04 1.19
N ARG A 70 11.67 25.10 1.20
CA ARG A 70 12.37 26.01 2.11
C ARG A 70 11.82 27.39 1.78
N GLU A 71 11.27 28.09 2.77
CA GLU A 71 10.94 29.50 2.61
C GLU A 71 12.21 30.22 2.16
N MET A 72 12.13 30.89 1.01
CA MET A 72 13.20 31.71 0.46
C MET A 72 13.17 33.07 1.14
#